data_AF-A0A923VSJ7-F1
#
_entry.id   AF-A0A923VSJ7-F1
#
_cell.length_a   1.000
_cell.length_b   1.000
_cell.length_c   1.000
_cell.angle_alpha   90.00
_cell.angle_beta   90.00
_cell.angle_gamma   90.00
#
_symmetry.space_group_name_H-M   'P 1'
#
loop_
_entity.id
_entity.type
_entity.pdbx_description
1 polymer ?
#
loop_
_entity_poly.entity_id
_entity_poly.type
_entity_poly.pdbx_seq_one_letter_code
_entity_poly.pdbx_strand_id
1 'polypeptide(L)'
;MCCSISNEMRRHSPPPAGLLGCNAKGLPIAAADEIPLEFGAMLWRNNAFEVLRPAPRHETTLPFATWMTLARATPAQLPLDEAQALLGDEGQLP
;
A
#
# COMPACT_ATOMS: atom_id res chain seq x y z
N MET A 1 -23.77 -13.26 15.47
CA MET A 1 -23.05 -13.19 14.18
C MET A 1 -23.02 -11.74 13.66
N CYS A 2 -22.55 -10.80 14.48
CA CYS A 2 -22.51 -9.36 14.19
C CYS A 2 -21.24 -8.67 14.76
N CYS A 3 -20.21 -9.45 15.09
CA CYS A 3 -18.97 -8.94 15.74
C CYS A 3 -17.85 -8.58 14.75
N SER A 4 -17.82 -9.13 13.54
CA SER A 4 -16.66 -8.98 12.65
C SER A 4 -16.60 -7.62 11.94
N ILE A 5 -17.76 -7.01 11.63
CA ILE A 5 -17.82 -5.74 10.87
C ILE A 5 -17.62 -4.50 11.76
N SER A 6 -17.85 -4.61 13.08
CA SER A 6 -17.70 -3.48 14.01
C SER A 6 -16.26 -3.20 14.43
N ASN A 7 -15.31 -4.11 14.15
CA ASN A 7 -13.86 -3.89 14.36
C ASN A 7 -13.21 -3.09 13.19
N GLU A 8 -13.94 -2.92 12.09
CA GLU A 8 -13.44 -2.52 10.77
C GLU A 8 -13.12 -1.02 10.60
N MET A 9 -13.61 -0.10 11.46
CA MET A 9 -13.54 1.34 11.14
C MET A 9 -12.93 2.26 12.22
N ARG A 10 -12.43 1.78 13.36
CA ARG A 10 -12.26 2.69 14.51
C ARG A 10 -10.88 3.28 14.83
N ARG A 11 -9.72 2.83 14.34
CA ARG A 11 -8.41 3.36 14.85
C ARG A 11 -7.26 3.52 13.81
N HIS A 12 -7.52 4.39 12.84
CA HIS A 12 -6.68 5.52 12.38
C HIS A 12 -5.29 5.20 11.78
N SER A 13 -5.24 5.38 10.44
CA SER A 13 -4.16 5.15 9.48
C SER A 13 -3.90 3.68 9.09
N PRO A 14 -3.93 3.33 7.78
CA PRO A 14 -3.49 2.01 7.35
C PRO A 14 -2.00 1.83 7.69
N PRO A 15 -1.58 0.66 8.19
CA PRO A 15 -0.17 0.36 8.42
C PRO A 15 0.58 0.34 7.07
N PRO A 16 1.89 0.58 7.04
CA PRO A 16 2.63 0.52 5.80
C PRO A 16 2.65 -0.94 5.31
N ALA A 17 1.91 -1.20 4.23
CA ALA A 17 1.84 -2.48 3.57
C ALA A 17 2.78 -2.46 2.36
N GLY A 18 3.76 -3.36 2.34
CA GLY A 18 4.47 -3.70 1.12
C GLY A 18 3.53 -4.45 0.18
N LEU A 19 3.31 -3.89 -1.00
CA LEU A 19 2.50 -4.50 -2.06
C LEU A 19 3.43 -5.23 -3.03
N LEU A 20 3.18 -6.52 -3.20
CA LEU A 20 3.82 -7.37 -4.18
C LEU A 20 2.88 -7.54 -5.38
N GLY A 21 3.39 -7.16 -6.56
CA GLY A 21 2.74 -7.45 -7.83
C GLY A 21 3.15 -8.83 -8.38
N CYS A 22 2.52 -9.21 -9.48
CA CYS A 22 3.00 -10.28 -10.32
C CYS A 22 3.67 -9.71 -11.58
N ASN A 23 4.65 -10.43 -12.13
CA ASN A 23 5.21 -10.14 -13.43
C ASN A 23 4.24 -10.56 -14.56
N ALA A 24 4.64 -10.34 -15.82
CA ALA A 24 3.86 -10.71 -17.01
C ALA A 24 3.52 -12.22 -17.11
N LYS A 25 4.23 -13.09 -16.38
CA LYS A 25 3.96 -14.54 -16.31
C LYS A 25 3.03 -14.92 -15.16
N GLY A 26 2.51 -13.94 -14.41
CA GLY A 26 1.65 -14.16 -13.26
C GLY A 26 2.40 -14.61 -12.00
N LEU A 27 3.74 -14.59 -12.00
CA LEU A 27 4.56 -14.99 -10.85
C LEU A 27 4.83 -13.78 -9.94
N PRO A 28 4.87 -13.96 -8.61
CA PRO A 28 5.26 -12.89 -7.69
C PRO A 28 6.61 -12.27 -8.06
N ILE A 29 6.72 -10.94 -7.95
CA ILE A 29 7.98 -10.23 -8.24
C ILE A 29 9.02 -10.34 -7.11
N ALA A 30 8.57 -10.70 -5.90
CA ALA A 30 9.41 -10.99 -4.75
C ALA A 30 8.63 -11.89 -3.75
N ALA A 31 9.36 -12.56 -2.87
CA ALA A 31 8.83 -13.32 -1.75
C ALA A 31 8.55 -12.43 -0.54
N ALA A 32 7.71 -12.92 0.39
CA ALA A 32 7.29 -12.13 1.55
C ALA A 32 8.41 -11.84 2.56
N ASP A 33 9.42 -12.72 2.64
CA ASP A 33 10.60 -12.58 3.50
C ASP A 33 11.64 -11.60 2.94
N GLU A 34 11.57 -11.28 1.65
CA GLU A 34 12.35 -10.21 1.03
C GLU A 34 11.84 -8.80 1.43
N ILE A 35 10.59 -8.71 1.91
CA ILE A 35 10.00 -7.47 2.40
C ILE A 35 10.36 -7.27 3.89
N PRO A 36 10.96 -6.11 4.27
CA PRO A 36 11.39 -5.88 5.65
C PRO A 36 10.27 -6.08 6.69
N LEU A 37 10.64 -6.56 7.87
CA LEU A 37 9.69 -7.05 8.88
C LEU A 37 8.82 -5.95 9.49
N GLU A 38 9.25 -4.69 9.43
CA GLU A 38 8.48 -3.50 9.81
C GLU A 38 7.27 -3.25 8.90
N PHE A 39 7.20 -3.93 7.75
CA PHE A 39 6.09 -3.85 6.80
C PHE A 39 5.22 -5.11 6.81
N GLY A 40 3.94 -4.92 6.48
CA GLY A 40 3.09 -6.03 6.04
C GLY A 40 3.44 -6.44 4.60
N ALA A 41 3.02 -7.63 4.18
CA ALA A 41 3.18 -8.11 2.81
C ALA A 41 1.83 -8.59 2.24
N MET A 42 1.46 -8.05 1.08
CA MET A 42 0.24 -8.42 0.35
C MET A 42 0.58 -8.69 -1.12
N LEU A 43 -0.02 -9.73 -1.71
CA LEU A 43 0.15 -10.11 -3.11
C LEU A 43 -1.12 -9.82 -3.91
N TRP A 44 -1.01 -9.10 -5.02
CA TRP A 44 -2.10 -8.98 -5.99
C TRP A 44 -2.04 -10.10 -7.02
N ARG A 45 -3.02 -11.01 -7.00
CA ARG A 45 -3.14 -12.12 -7.96
C ARG A 45 -4.61 -12.44 -8.21
N ASN A 46 -4.95 -12.83 -9.44
CA ASN A 46 -6.31 -13.26 -9.80
C ASN A 46 -7.38 -12.21 -9.44
N ASN A 47 -7.06 -10.92 -9.63
CA ASN A 47 -7.95 -9.81 -9.32
C ASN A 47 -8.35 -9.72 -7.83
N ALA A 48 -7.50 -10.23 -6.94
CA ALA A 48 -7.68 -10.19 -5.50
C ALA A 48 -6.36 -9.92 -4.78
N PHE A 49 -6.46 -9.34 -3.57
CA PHE A 49 -5.33 -9.20 -2.66
C PHE A 49 -5.27 -10.38 -1.69
N GLU A 50 -4.13 -11.07 -1.67
CA GLU A 50 -3.80 -12.11 -0.71
C GLU A 50 -2.85 -11.54 0.35
N VAL A 51 -3.21 -11.65 1.63
CA VAL A 51 -2.35 -11.20 2.73
C VAL A 51 -1.35 -12.30 3.07
N LEU A 52 -0.07 -12.08 2.78
CA LEU A 52 1.00 -13.02 3.08
C LEU A 52 1.53 -12.84 4.51
N ARG A 53 1.62 -11.59 4.98
CA ARG A 53 2.00 -11.25 6.36
C ARG A 53 1.28 -9.97 6.79
N PRO A 54 0.61 -9.96 7.96
CA PRO A 54 0.04 -8.73 8.49
C PRO A 54 1.15 -7.75 8.87
N ALA A 55 0.92 -6.45 8.64
CA ALA A 55 1.86 -5.43 9.08
C ALA A 55 1.94 -5.37 10.61
N PRO A 56 3.12 -5.12 11.19
CA PRO A 56 3.25 -4.83 12.60
C PRO A 56 2.38 -3.65 13.00
N ARG A 57 1.81 -3.72 14.21
CA ARG A 57 0.92 -2.68 14.71
C ARG A 57 1.74 -1.52 15.27
N HIS A 58 1.68 -0.38 14.61
CA HIS A 58 2.25 0.87 15.09
C HIS A 58 1.15 1.79 15.61
N GLU A 59 1.36 2.39 16.78
CA GLU A 59 0.48 3.45 17.25
C GLU A 59 0.77 4.74 16.48
N THR A 60 -0.24 5.31 15.81
CA THR A 60 -0.14 6.64 15.20
C THR A 60 -0.94 7.64 16.02
N THR A 61 -0.33 8.79 16.32
CA THR A 61 -0.85 9.77 17.29
C THR A 61 -1.61 10.94 16.65
N LEU A 62 -1.74 10.96 15.32
CA LEU A 62 -2.41 12.06 14.64
C LEU A 62 -3.92 12.09 14.95
N PRO A 63 -4.50 13.26 15.32
CA PRO A 63 -5.93 13.39 15.50
C PRO A 63 -6.72 13.03 14.25
N PHE A 64 -7.89 12.41 14.42
CA PHE A 64 -8.76 11.99 13.32
C PHE A 64 -9.07 13.11 12.33
N ALA A 65 -9.42 14.29 12.86
CA ALA A 65 -9.79 15.44 12.04
C ALA A 65 -8.64 15.85 11.12
N THR A 66 -7.40 15.83 11.63
CA THR A 66 -6.20 16.11 10.84
C THR A 66 -5.99 15.07 9.75
N TRP A 67 -6.15 13.78 10.07
CA TRP A 67 -6.12 12.70 9.08
C TRP A 67 -7.13 12.93 7.95
N MET A 68 -8.39 13.26 8.29
CA MET A 68 -9.44 13.47 7.30
C MET A 68 -9.25 14.73 6.47
N THR A 69 -8.59 15.74 7.01
CA THR A 69 -8.20 16.93 6.24
C THR A 69 -7.11 16.59 5.23
N LEU A 70 -6.06 15.86 5.65
CA LEU A 70 -4.98 15.43 4.75
C LEU A 70 -5.48 14.48 3.65
N ALA A 71 -6.32 13.50 4.00
CA ALA A 71 -6.84 12.52 3.05
C ALA A 71 -7.71 13.15 1.93
N ARG A 72 -8.30 14.32 2.18
CA ARG A 72 -9.12 15.05 1.21
C ARG A 72 -8.36 16.14 0.47
N ALA A 73 -7.17 16.51 0.96
CA ALA A 73 -6.37 17.54 0.33
C ALA A 73 -5.81 17.03 -1.00
N THR A 74 -5.67 17.93 -1.98
CA THR A 74 -4.93 17.64 -3.20
C THR A 74 -3.48 17.36 -2.83
N PRO A 75 -2.89 16.22 -3.26
CA PRO A 75 -1.48 15.93 -3.02
C PRO A 75 -0.59 17.03 -3.57
N ALA A 76 0.42 17.44 -2.80
CA ALA A 76 1.42 18.38 -3.30
C ALA A 76 2.20 17.71 -4.44
N GLN A 77 2.32 18.41 -5.57
CA GLN A 77 3.18 17.97 -6.67
C GLN A 77 4.64 18.22 -6.26
N LEU A 78 5.36 17.14 -6.00
CA LEU A 78 6.81 17.18 -5.86
C LEU A 78 7.44 16.98 -7.23
N PRO A 79 8.56 17.65 -7.55
CA PRO A 79 9.32 17.34 -8.75
C PRO A 79 9.70 15.86 -8.74
N LEU A 80 9.38 15.15 -9.82
CA LEU A 80 9.87 13.79 -9.99
C LEU A 80 11.38 13.83 -10.17
N ASP A 81 12.09 12.91 -9.52
CA ASP A 81 13.48 12.65 -9.89
C ASP A 81 13.55 11.94 -11.26
N GLU A 82 14.75 11.87 -11.83
CA GLU A 82 14.97 11.28 -13.17
C GLU A 82 14.50 9.82 -13.24
N ALA A 83 14.64 9.05 -12.15
CA ALA A 83 14.25 7.65 -12.11
C ALA A 83 12.72 7.49 -12.08
N GLN A 84 12.01 8.34 -11.35
CA GLN A 84 10.55 8.33 -11.30
C GLN A 84 9.91 8.95 -12.54
N ALA A 85 10.55 9.93 -13.17
CA ALA A 85 10.09 10.54 -14.42
C ALA A 85 9.94 9.49 -15.54
N LEU A 86 10.84 8.51 -15.59
CA LEU A 86 10.82 7.42 -16.58
C LEU A 86 9.69 6.41 -16.38
N LEU A 87 9.09 6.33 -15.19
CA LEU A 87 8.02 5.37 -14.88
C LEU A 87 6.63 5.83 -15.36
N GLY A 88 6.46 7.13 -15.63
CA GLY A 88 5.21 7.72 -16.11
C GLY A 88 5.12 7.82 -17.64
N ASP A 89 6.22 7.55 -18.34
CA ASP A 89 6.25 7.50 -19.80
C ASP A 89 5.81 6.10 -20.22
N GLU A 90 4.50 5.92 -20.42
CA GLU A 90 3.92 4.69 -20.97
C GLU A 90 4.35 4.57 -22.43
N GLY A 91 5.59 4.12 -22.65
CA GLY A 91 6.15 3.65 -23.91
C GLY A 91 5.55 4.29 -25.17
N GLN A 92 6.00 5.49 -25.54
CA GLN A 92 6.11 5.82 -26.95
C GLN A 92 7.30 5.02 -27.52
N LEU A 93 7.12 3.71 -27.67
CA LEU A 93 7.98 2.90 -28.53
C LEU A 93 7.69 3.28 -29.99
N PRO A 94 8.68 3.72 -30.80
CA PRO A 94 8.51 3.90 -32.23
C PRO A 94 8.25 2.57 -32.96
#